data_AF-A0A1F2R438-F1
#
_entry.id   AF-A0A1F2R438-F1
#
_cell.length_a   1.000
_cell.length_b   1.000
_cell.length_c   1.000
_cell.angle_alpha   90.00
_cell.angle_beta   90.00
_cell.angle_gamma   90.00
#
_symmetry.space_group_name_H-M   'P 1'
#
loop_
_entity.id
_entity.type
_entity.pdbx_description
1 polymer ?
#
loop_
_entity_poly.entity_id
_entity_poly.type
_entity_poly.pdbx_seq_one_letter_code
_entity_poly.pdbx_strand_id
1 'polypeptide(L)'
;MFRLKTEPWGVEFFRRYPADDAKTQVPGREFLDAIPHKVAARMVAVLEAVAEAPPPSYSGGGYWEAMHNMAGFYEVRVDSQRTHYRLFCLLERDGKKVGLEGPSVVVITGKKKRFRTLLSPSDYAEVRALGEEFRRRSPRKVQR
;
A
#
# COMPACT_ATOMS: atom_id res chain seq x y z
N MET A 1 29.11 -1.88 -17.01
CA MET A 1 27.81 -1.33 -16.57
C MET A 1 27.76 -1.44 -15.05
N PHE A 2 28.05 -0.34 -14.34
CA PHE A 2 28.01 -0.33 -12.88
C PHE A 2 26.55 -0.27 -12.44
N ARG A 3 26.05 -1.35 -11.82
CA ARG A 3 24.75 -1.33 -11.14
C ARG A 3 24.96 -0.58 -9.83
N LEU A 4 24.54 0.68 -9.76
CA LEU A 4 24.44 1.40 -8.49
C LEU A 4 23.67 0.50 -7.52
N LYS A 5 24.20 0.28 -6.31
CA LYS A 5 23.45 -0.35 -5.22
C LYS A 5 22.23 0.53 -4.99
N THR A 6 21.06 0.09 -5.45
CA THR A 6 19.80 0.76 -5.15
C THR A 6 19.61 0.73 -3.64
N GLU A 7 19.24 1.87 -3.05
CA GLU A 7 18.93 1.94 -1.62
C GLU A 7 17.85 0.88 -1.28
N PRO A 8 17.94 0.21 -0.12
CA PRO A 8 16.96 -0.78 0.26
C PRO A 8 15.58 -0.12 0.38
N TRP A 9 14.56 -0.77 -0.17
CA TRP A 9 13.20 -0.28 -0.04
C TRP A 9 12.61 -0.70 1.31
N GLY A 10 11.90 0.22 1.96
CA GLY A 10 11.11 -0.06 3.15
C GLY A 10 9.67 -0.48 2.80
N VAL A 11 8.99 -1.09 3.78
CA VAL A 11 7.53 -1.20 3.81
C VAL A 11 7.03 -0.29 4.92
N GLU A 12 6.17 0.66 4.57
CA GLU A 12 5.72 1.71 5.46
C GLU A 12 4.19 1.79 5.42
N PHE A 13 3.54 2.07 6.55
CA PHE A 13 2.10 2.23 6.64
C PHE A 13 1.74 3.70 6.78
N PHE A 14 0.88 4.22 5.90
CA PHE A 14 0.41 5.60 5.99
C PHE A 14 -0.30 5.85 7.32
N ARG A 15 0.19 6.87 8.05
CA ARG A 15 -0.46 7.40 9.25
C ARG A 15 -1.15 8.72 8.92
N ARG A 16 -2.45 8.80 9.18
CA ARG A 16 -3.26 9.99 8.93
C ARG A 16 -2.80 11.18 9.78
N TYR A 17 -3.02 12.38 9.27
CA TYR A 17 -2.62 13.60 9.96
C TYR A 17 -3.70 14.03 10.96
N PRO A 18 -3.35 14.58 12.13
CA PRO A 18 -4.32 15.07 13.12
C PRO A 18 -5.35 16.05 12.55
N ALA A 19 -4.95 16.85 11.56
CA ALA A 19 -5.83 17.81 10.88
C ALA A 19 -6.90 17.15 9.99
N ASP A 20 -6.67 15.91 9.56
CA ASP A 20 -7.56 15.15 8.67
C ASP A 20 -8.26 14.00 9.42
N ASP A 21 -7.66 13.55 10.53
CA ASP A 21 -8.20 12.58 11.46
C ASP A 21 -7.54 12.74 12.85
N ALA A 22 -8.33 13.15 13.84
CA ALA A 22 -7.87 13.37 15.21
C ALA A 22 -7.32 12.09 15.88
N LYS A 23 -7.75 10.91 15.43
CA LYS A 23 -7.26 9.62 15.94
C LYS A 23 -5.94 9.19 15.32
N THR A 24 -5.46 9.89 14.29
CA THR A 24 -4.24 9.57 13.54
C THR A 24 -4.15 8.10 13.15
N GLN A 25 -5.26 7.58 12.63
CA GLN A 25 -5.41 6.20 12.22
C GLN A 25 -4.33 5.77 11.24
N VAL A 26 -4.08 4.46 11.22
CA VAL A 26 -3.12 3.82 10.30
C VAL A 26 -3.90 2.80 9.47
N PRO A 27 -4.67 3.23 8.46
CA PRO A 27 -5.74 2.42 7.88
C PRO A 27 -5.27 1.11 7.28
N GLY A 28 -4.08 1.11 6.67
CA GLY A 28 -3.45 -0.10 6.16
C GLY A 28 -3.14 -1.13 7.24
N ARG A 29 -2.66 -0.67 8.41
CA ARG A 29 -2.32 -1.55 9.54
C ARG A 29 -3.59 -2.08 10.21
N GLU A 30 -4.54 -1.18 10.49
CA GLU A 30 -5.84 -1.52 11.07
C GLU A 30 -6.58 -2.55 10.20
N PHE A 31 -6.48 -2.44 8.87
CA PHE A 31 -7.04 -3.44 7.97
C PHE A 31 -6.37 -4.81 8.09
N LEU A 32 -5.03 -4.86 8.12
CA LEU A 32 -4.31 -6.13 8.27
C LEU A 32 -4.61 -6.80 9.62
N ASP A 33 -4.77 -6.02 10.68
CA ASP A 33 -5.13 -6.53 12.00
C ASP A 33 -6.58 -7.06 12.06
N ALA A 34 -7.47 -6.58 11.19
CA ALA A 34 -8.89 -6.94 11.17
C ALA A 34 -9.25 -8.13 10.24
N ILE A 35 -8.33 -8.60 9.39
CA ILE A 35 -8.58 -9.68 8.43
C ILE A 35 -7.99 -11.02 8.95
N PRO A 36 -8.36 -12.17 8.35
CA PRO A 36 -7.82 -13.46 8.80
C PRO A 36 -6.29 -13.50 8.74
N HIS A 37 -5.65 -13.98 9.81
CA HIS A 37 -4.19 -13.98 9.96
C HIS A 37 -3.43 -14.53 8.73
N LYS A 38 -3.91 -15.64 8.14
CA LYS A 38 -3.28 -16.23 6.94
C LYS A 38 -3.32 -15.30 5.72
N VAL A 39 -4.36 -14.48 5.60
CA VAL A 39 -4.49 -13.48 4.52
C VAL A 39 -3.55 -12.32 4.78
N ALA A 40 -3.53 -11.79 6.01
CA ALA A 40 -2.62 -10.71 6.40
C ALA A 40 -1.15 -11.09 6.20
N ALA A 41 -0.74 -12.28 6.68
CA ALA A 41 0.62 -12.78 6.50
C ALA A 41 1.02 -12.92 5.02
N ARG A 42 0.09 -13.35 4.16
CA ARG A 42 0.33 -13.41 2.71
C ARG A 42 0.50 -12.01 2.11
N MET A 43 -0.30 -11.04 2.53
CA MET A 43 -0.16 -9.66 2.06
C MET A 43 1.18 -9.05 2.46
N VAL A 44 1.59 -9.25 3.71
CA VAL A 44 2.90 -8.78 4.21
C VAL A 44 4.04 -9.42 3.43
N ALA A 45 4.01 -10.74 3.21
CA ALA A 45 5.03 -11.42 2.41
C ALA A 45 5.14 -10.87 0.97
N VAL A 46 4.02 -10.43 0.37
CA VAL A 46 4.06 -9.77 -0.95
C VAL A 46 4.69 -8.38 -0.85
N LEU A 47 4.37 -7.59 0.18
CA LEU A 47 5.00 -6.28 0.39
C LEU A 47 6.52 -6.40 0.57
N GLU A 48 6.96 -7.37 1.36
CA GLU A 48 8.38 -7.67 1.57
C GLU A 48 9.06 -8.07 0.25
N ALA A 49 8.45 -8.95 -0.53
CA ALA A 49 8.98 -9.35 -1.84
C ALA A 49 9.04 -8.18 -2.83
N VAL A 50 8.06 -7.27 -2.79
CA VAL A 50 8.09 -6.03 -3.58
C VAL A 50 9.22 -5.12 -3.11
N ALA A 51 9.45 -4.97 -1.80
CA ALA A 51 10.55 -4.18 -1.28
C ALA A 51 11.93 -4.79 -1.60
N GLU A 52 12.05 -6.11 -1.65
CA GLU A 52 13.29 -6.80 -2.05
C GLU A 52 13.60 -6.64 -3.55
N ALA A 53 12.55 -6.63 -4.39
CA ALA A 53 12.68 -6.55 -5.85
C ALA A 53 11.79 -5.44 -6.47
N PRO A 54 11.95 -4.17 -6.08
CA PRO A 54 10.99 -3.11 -6.39
C PRO A 54 10.71 -2.93 -7.89
N PRO A 55 9.49 -2.50 -8.27
CA PRO A 55 9.12 -2.32 -9.66
C PRO A 55 10.10 -1.42 -10.42
N PRO A 56 10.55 -1.84 -11.63
CA PRO A 56 9.87 -2.81 -12.49
C PRO A 56 10.24 -4.30 -12.31
N SER A 57 11.12 -4.67 -11.37
CA SER A 57 11.63 -6.04 -11.28
C SER A 57 10.64 -7.07 -10.73
N TYR A 58 9.65 -6.65 -9.95
CA TYR A 58 8.58 -7.53 -9.44
C TYR A 58 7.38 -7.57 -10.39
N SER A 59 7.12 -8.74 -10.97
CA SER A 59 5.94 -9.01 -11.83
C SER A 59 4.76 -9.65 -11.08
N GLY A 60 4.90 -9.90 -9.77
CA GLY A 60 3.78 -10.11 -8.86
C GLY A 60 2.99 -11.40 -8.95
N GLY A 61 3.09 -12.19 -10.03
CA GLY A 61 2.41 -13.48 -10.16
C GLY A 61 0.89 -13.43 -9.92
N GLY A 62 0.25 -12.27 -10.17
CA GLY A 62 -1.16 -12.00 -9.88
C GLY A 62 -1.45 -11.46 -8.47
N TYR A 63 -0.47 -11.44 -7.57
CA TYR A 63 -0.59 -10.88 -6.22
C TYR A 63 -0.26 -9.39 -6.14
N TRP A 64 0.47 -8.82 -7.09
CA TRP A 64 0.83 -7.40 -7.11
C TRP A 64 0.59 -6.79 -8.49
N GLU A 65 -0.19 -5.71 -8.53
CA GLU A 65 -0.72 -5.17 -9.77
C GLU A 65 -0.73 -3.64 -9.76
N ALA A 66 -0.34 -3.03 -10.87
CA ALA A 66 -0.51 -1.60 -11.07
C ALA A 66 -1.98 -1.29 -11.40
N MET A 67 -2.55 -0.26 -10.80
CA MET A 67 -3.95 0.09 -11.04
C MET A 67 -4.11 0.91 -12.32
N HIS A 68 -4.98 0.45 -13.24
CA HIS A 68 -5.23 1.15 -14.50
C HIS A 68 -6.09 2.42 -14.34
N ASN A 69 -7.00 2.44 -13.37
CA ASN A 69 -7.95 3.54 -13.13
C ASN A 69 -7.54 4.49 -11.99
N MET A 70 -6.36 4.26 -11.39
CA MET A 70 -5.82 5.01 -10.25
C MET A 70 -4.31 5.16 -10.44
N ALA A 71 -3.91 6.13 -11.28
CA ALA A 71 -2.51 6.29 -11.67
C ALA A 71 -1.57 6.40 -10.45
N GLY A 72 -0.50 5.60 -10.49
CA GLY A 72 0.50 5.51 -9.43
C GLY A 72 0.08 4.72 -8.19
N PHE A 73 -1.15 4.19 -8.14
CA PHE A 73 -1.54 3.20 -7.15
C PHE A 73 -1.23 1.79 -7.64
N TYR A 74 -0.92 0.95 -6.67
CA TYR A 74 -0.71 -0.47 -6.82
C TYR A 74 -1.61 -1.21 -5.82
N GLU A 75 -1.85 -2.48 -6.05
CA GLU A 75 -2.57 -3.30 -5.10
C GLU A 75 -1.92 -4.66 -4.88
N VAL A 76 -1.90 -5.08 -3.61
CA VAL A 76 -1.72 -6.48 -3.25
C VAL A 76 -3.09 -7.16 -3.33
N ARG A 77 -3.17 -8.28 -4.06
CA ARG A 77 -4.38 -9.09 -4.25
C ARG A 77 -4.23 -10.41 -3.50
N VAL A 78 -5.08 -10.67 -2.51
CA VAL A 78 -5.17 -11.99 -1.87
C VAL A 78 -6.62 -12.41 -1.82
N ASP A 79 -6.88 -13.64 -2.23
CA ASP A 79 -8.21 -14.23 -2.23
C ASP A 79 -8.29 -15.33 -1.16
N SER A 80 -9.40 -15.38 -0.42
CA SER A 80 -9.64 -16.43 0.57
C SER A 80 -11.12 -16.73 0.69
N GLN A 81 -11.46 -18.02 0.57
CA GLN A 81 -12.84 -18.49 0.50
C GLN A 81 -13.62 -17.72 -0.58
N ARG A 82 -14.75 -17.09 -0.22
CA ARG A 82 -15.57 -16.26 -1.12
C ARG A 82 -15.33 -14.76 -0.92
N THR A 83 -14.12 -14.36 -0.54
CA THR A 83 -13.75 -12.96 -0.31
C THR A 83 -12.45 -12.61 -1.02
N HIS A 84 -12.47 -11.49 -1.73
CA HIS A 84 -11.28 -10.85 -2.28
C HIS A 84 -10.81 -9.76 -1.32
N TYR A 85 -9.53 -9.77 -0.99
CA TYR A 85 -8.87 -8.75 -0.20
C TYR A 85 -7.91 -7.98 -1.09
N ARG A 86 -7.94 -6.65 -0.99
CA ARG A 86 -7.11 -5.73 -1.78
C ARG A 86 -6.43 -4.77 -0.82
N LEU A 87 -5.11 -4.67 -0.89
CA LEU A 87 -4.32 -3.73 -0.10
C LEU A 87 -3.71 -2.70 -1.04
N PHE A 88 -4.14 -1.46 -0.93
CA PHE A 88 -3.75 -0.38 -1.83
C PHE A 88 -2.46 0.28 -1.37
N CYS A 89 -1.52 0.43 -2.30
CA CYS A 89 -0.17 0.87 -2.03
C CYS A 89 0.24 2.00 -3.00
N LEU A 90 1.20 2.80 -2.57
CA LEU A 90 1.95 3.75 -3.39
C LEU A 90 3.43 3.37 -3.37
N LEU A 91 4.17 3.74 -4.42
CA LEU A 91 5.62 3.63 -4.44
C LEU A 91 6.21 5.03 -4.25
N GLU A 92 6.92 5.24 -3.15
CA GLU A 92 7.65 6.48 -2.88
C GLU A 92 9.13 6.25 -3.19
N ARG A 93 9.58 6.68 -4.36
CA ARG A 93 10.95 6.41 -4.84
C ARG A 93 11.98 7.35 -4.23
N ASP A 94 11.57 8.58 -3.93
CA ASP A 94 12.42 9.64 -3.39
C ASP A 94 12.11 9.88 -1.90
N GLY A 95 11.93 8.82 -1.12
CA GLY A 95 11.41 8.93 0.26
C GLY A 95 12.17 9.93 1.14
N LYS A 96 13.50 10.01 1.00
CA LYS A 96 14.34 11.00 1.72
C LYS A 96 13.92 12.45 1.48
N LYS A 97 13.47 12.79 0.26
CA LYS A 97 13.01 14.16 -0.07
C LYS A 97 11.70 14.52 0.63
N VAL A 98 10.95 13.52 1.08
CA VAL A 98 9.64 13.68 1.71
C VAL A 98 9.64 13.19 3.17
N GLY A 99 10.81 13.00 3.78
CA GLY A 99 10.96 12.69 5.21
C GLY A 99 10.90 11.20 5.58
N LEU A 100 11.02 10.28 4.62
CA LEU A 100 11.22 8.85 4.86
C LEU A 100 12.72 8.51 4.89
N GLU A 101 13.08 7.33 5.42
CA GLU A 101 14.49 6.90 5.48
C GLU A 101 15.09 6.53 4.10
N GLY A 102 14.24 6.18 3.13
CA GLY A 102 14.64 5.71 1.81
C GLY A 102 13.44 5.50 0.91
N PRO A 103 13.61 4.90 -0.27
CA PRO A 103 12.49 4.49 -1.10
C PRO A 103 11.58 3.51 -0.33
N SER A 104 10.27 3.51 -0.58
CA SER A 104 9.33 2.70 0.20
C SER A 104 8.11 2.26 -0.60
N VAL A 105 7.62 1.07 -0.28
CA VAL A 105 6.24 0.66 -0.56
C VAL A 105 5.38 1.18 0.58
N VAL A 106 4.49 2.12 0.28
CA VAL A 106 3.64 2.76 1.28
C VAL A 106 2.23 2.18 1.19
N VAL A 107 1.81 1.48 2.23
CA VAL A 107 0.47 0.92 2.37
C VAL A 107 -0.49 2.05 2.78
N ILE A 108 -1.53 2.28 1.97
CA ILE A 108 -2.52 3.35 2.19
C ILE A 108 -3.70 2.84 3.01
N THR A 109 -4.36 1.78 2.53
CA THR A 109 -5.52 1.16 3.18
C THR A 109 -5.81 -0.19 2.54
N GLY A 110 -6.70 -0.98 3.14
CA GLY A 110 -7.22 -2.19 2.52
C GLY A 110 -8.74 -2.16 2.37
N LYS A 111 -9.23 -2.90 1.37
CA LYS A 111 -10.65 -3.16 1.16
C LYS A 111 -10.87 -4.66 0.97
N LYS A 112 -12.06 -5.12 1.32
CA LYS A 112 -12.51 -6.49 1.01
C LYS A 112 -13.86 -6.45 0.33
N LYS A 113 -14.10 -7.43 -0.55
CA LYS A 113 -15.35 -7.58 -1.28
C LYS A 113 -15.70 -9.05 -1.41
N ARG A 114 -16.98 -9.35 -1.54
CA ARG A 114 -17.43 -10.72 -1.82
C ARG A 114 -16.96 -11.15 -3.21
N PHE A 115 -16.81 -12.45 -3.39
CA PHE A 115 -16.49 -13.05 -4.68
C PHE A 115 -17.53 -12.63 -5.73
N ARG A 116 -17.07 -12.30 -6.94
CA ARG A 116 -17.90 -11.82 -8.08
C ARG A 116 -18.69 -10.52 -7.86
N THR A 117 -18.41 -9.74 -6.82
CA THR A 117 -18.94 -8.36 -6.73
C THR A 117 -17.92 -7.36 -7.27
N LEU A 118 -18.14 -6.05 -7.14
CA LEU A 118 -17.16 -4.99 -7.38
C LEU A 118 -16.91 -4.21 -6.07
N LEU A 119 -15.76 -3.55 -5.96
CA LEU A 119 -15.64 -2.46 -4.98
C LEU A 119 -16.51 -1.29 -5.47
N SER A 120 -17.15 -0.59 -4.55
CA SER A 120 -18.02 0.51 -4.89
C SER A 120 -17.21 1.73 -5.38
N PRO A 121 -17.83 2.67 -6.11
CA PRO A 121 -17.20 3.95 -6.40
C PRO A 121 -16.73 4.69 -5.13
N SER A 122 -17.49 4.58 -4.03
CA SER A 122 -17.13 5.17 -2.74
C SER A 122 -15.87 4.54 -2.15
N ASP A 123 -15.68 3.22 -2.28
CA ASP A 123 -14.44 2.56 -1.82
C ASP A 123 -13.22 3.15 -2.54
N TYR A 124 -13.32 3.31 -3.86
CA TYR A 124 -12.23 3.90 -4.64
C TYR A 124 -12.03 5.39 -4.35
N ALA A 125 -13.10 6.14 -4.06
CA ALA A 125 -13.00 7.54 -3.67
C ALA A 125 -12.25 7.69 -2.33
N GLU A 126 -12.54 6.83 -1.35
CA GLU A 126 -11.83 6.82 -0.06
C GLU A 126 -10.35 6.48 -0.23
N VAL A 127 -10.01 5.45 -1.02
CA VAL A 127 -8.60 5.10 -1.31
C VAL A 127 -7.87 6.27 -1.96
N ARG A 128 -8.50 6.97 -2.91
CA ARG A 128 -7.94 8.18 -3.54
C ARG A 128 -7.70 9.26 -2.51
N ALA A 129 -8.72 9.59 -1.70
CA ALA A 129 -8.62 10.64 -0.69
C ALA A 129 -7.47 10.38 0.30
N LEU A 130 -7.29 9.14 0.75
CA LEU A 130 -6.19 8.76 1.64
C LEU A 130 -4.83 8.86 0.94
N GLY A 131 -4.72 8.42 -0.32
CA GLY A 131 -3.47 8.55 -1.08
C GLY A 131 -3.13 10.01 -1.42
N GLU A 132 -4.13 10.86 -1.64
CA GLU A 132 -3.97 12.31 -1.79
C GLU A 132 -3.56 12.97 -0.46
N GLU A 133 -4.12 12.54 0.66
CA GLU A 133 -3.71 12.96 2.01
C GLU A 133 -2.25 12.63 2.26
N PHE A 134 -1.84 11.41 1.95
CA PHE A 134 -0.44 11.04 1.98
C PHE A 134 0.39 11.97 1.09
N ARG A 135 0.03 12.10 -0.20
CA ARG A 135 0.84 12.83 -1.20
C ARG A 135 0.97 14.34 -0.95
N ARG A 136 -0.04 15.01 -0.41
CA ARG A 136 -0.05 16.48 -0.27
C ARG A 136 0.80 17.00 0.90
N ARG A 137 1.34 16.13 1.74
CA ARG A 137 2.02 16.51 2.99
C ARG A 137 3.53 16.25 2.90
N SER A 138 4.32 17.09 3.56
CA SER A 138 5.76 16.90 3.77
C SER A 138 6.12 17.47 5.15
N PRO A 139 6.77 16.70 6.04
CA PRO A 139 7.19 15.31 5.86
C PRO A 139 5.98 14.35 5.81
N ARG A 140 6.16 13.21 5.12
CA ARG A 140 5.18 12.12 5.07
C ARG A 140 5.12 11.43 6.44
N LYS A 141 3.92 11.22 6.96
CA LYS A 141 3.68 10.47 8.20
C LYS A 141 3.44 9.00 7.88
N VAL A 142 4.32 8.15 8.41
CA VAL A 142 4.23 6.70 8.29
C VAL A 142 4.47 6.01 9.64
N GLN A 143 4.11 4.73 9.70
CA GLN A 143 4.44 3.79 10.76
C GLN A 143 5.09 2.55 10.13
N ARG A 144 6.07 1.97 10.81
CA ARG A 144 6.66 0.66 10.50
C ARG A 144 5.92 -0.46 11.19
#